data_AF-A0A3R9SAM4-F1
#
_entry.id   AF-A0A3R9SAM4-F1
#
_cell.length_a   1.000
_cell.length_b   1.000
_cell.length_c   1.000
_cell.angle_alpha   90.00
_cell.angle_beta   90.00
_cell.angle_gamma   90.00
#
_symmetry.space_group_name_H-M   'P 1'
#
loop_
_entity.id
_entity.type
_entity.pdbx_description
1 polymer ?
#
loop_
_entity_poly.entity_id
_entity_poly.type
_entity_poly.pdbx_seq_one_letter_code
_entity_poly.pdbx_strand_id
1 'polypeptide(L)'
;VQKVVVDTTAPQAGKLTLSDLNDTGVSATDQITQDNSFTLKLAQPIVIGEQAALLDHYEVSKDEGKTWQETTADQKDLADGIYQYKAIVTDLAGNISESAIQKVVVDNSLNVESTTVIVKPITEDNTISLVEKDQVISIRLEIANLPTDLNSSLTSVNTTLGNVTYNFHFDEVTQEWVTEIPAEFL
;
A
#
# COMPACT_ATOMS: atom_id res chain seq x y z
N VAL A 1 -57.05 18.32 12.16
CA VAL A 1 -55.85 17.82 12.87
C VAL A 1 -54.81 17.50 11.80
N GLN A 2 -53.68 18.20 11.76
CA GLN A 2 -52.63 17.92 10.77
C GLN A 2 -51.70 16.85 11.34
N LYS A 3 -51.53 15.75 10.62
CA LYS A 3 -50.60 14.67 10.99
C LYS A 3 -49.22 15.08 10.46
N VAL A 4 -48.34 15.50 11.37
CA VAL A 4 -46.90 15.60 11.08
C VAL A 4 -46.33 14.20 11.25
N VAL A 5 -45.68 13.69 10.21
CA VAL A 5 -44.92 12.43 10.28
C VAL A 5 -43.45 12.85 10.23
N VAL A 6 -42.68 12.45 11.22
CA VAL A 6 -41.22 12.62 11.23
C VAL A 6 -40.65 11.42 10.50
N ASP A 7 -39.80 11.67 9.51
CA ASP A 7 -39.01 10.62 8.88
C ASP A 7 -37.85 10.23 9.80
N THR A 8 -37.69 8.93 10.02
CA THR A 8 -36.64 8.34 10.85
C THR A 8 -35.89 7.22 10.10
N THR A 9 -36.04 7.15 8.77
CA THR A 9 -35.50 6.08 7.94
C THR A 9 -34.12 6.47 7.44
N ALA A 10 -33.08 5.78 7.89
CA ALA A 10 -31.74 6.02 7.38
C ALA A 10 -31.67 5.77 5.86
N PRO A 11 -30.93 6.60 5.11
CA PRO A 11 -30.72 6.39 3.68
C PRO A 11 -29.83 5.18 3.42
N GLN A 12 -29.79 4.72 2.17
CA GLN A 12 -28.84 3.65 1.80
C GLN A 12 -27.40 4.18 1.84
N ALA A 13 -26.51 3.46 2.53
CA ALA A 13 -25.09 3.76 2.55
C ALA A 13 -24.48 3.66 1.14
N GLY A 14 -23.58 4.59 0.81
CA GLY A 14 -22.76 4.52 -0.40
C GLY A 14 -21.58 3.56 -0.26
N LYS A 15 -20.94 3.23 -1.39
CA LYS A 15 -19.68 2.47 -1.43
C LYS A 15 -18.50 3.45 -1.52
N LEU A 16 -17.72 3.54 -0.44
CA LEU A 16 -16.46 4.26 -0.44
C LEU A 16 -15.39 3.46 -1.19
N THR A 17 -14.59 4.15 -2.00
CA THR A 17 -13.46 3.61 -2.75
C THR A 17 -12.26 4.54 -2.66
N LEU A 18 -11.06 3.97 -2.71
CA LEU A 18 -9.79 4.69 -2.76
C LEU A 18 -9.38 4.78 -4.23
N SER A 19 -9.68 5.91 -4.86
CA SER A 19 -9.33 6.17 -6.25
C SER A 19 -7.88 6.63 -6.33
N ASP A 20 -7.18 6.22 -7.39
CA ASP A 20 -5.78 6.55 -7.66
C ASP A 20 -4.77 6.08 -6.61
N LEU A 21 -5.21 5.27 -5.64
CA LEU A 21 -4.30 4.56 -4.73
C LEU A 21 -3.52 3.52 -5.53
N ASN A 22 -2.21 3.62 -5.49
CA ASN A 22 -1.28 2.60 -5.95
C ASN A 22 -0.88 1.71 -4.76
N ASP A 23 -1.41 0.50 -4.69
CA ASP A 23 -1.03 -0.48 -3.65
C ASP A 23 0.33 -1.07 -4.03
N THR A 24 1.40 -0.54 -3.42
CA THR A 24 2.78 -0.95 -3.68
C THR A 24 3.23 -2.03 -2.70
N GLY A 25 4.38 -2.66 -2.97
CA GLY A 25 4.89 -3.73 -2.12
C GLY A 25 4.64 -5.11 -2.72
N VAL A 26 4.81 -6.14 -1.90
CA VAL A 26 4.73 -7.55 -2.34
C VAL A 26 3.31 -7.94 -2.72
N SER A 27 2.32 -7.43 -2.01
CA SER A 27 0.91 -7.78 -2.21
C SER A 27 0.18 -6.60 -2.86
N ALA A 28 -0.44 -6.83 -4.01
CA ALA A 28 -1.21 -5.81 -4.71
C ALA A 28 -2.65 -5.62 -4.16
N THR A 29 -2.96 -6.16 -2.98
CA THR A 29 -4.34 -6.22 -2.46
C THR A 29 -4.50 -6.05 -0.95
N ASP A 30 -3.41 -5.92 -0.19
CA ASP A 30 -3.46 -5.80 1.27
C ASP A 30 -3.48 -4.35 1.76
N GLN A 31 -3.36 -3.38 0.86
CA GLN A 31 -3.45 -1.94 1.14
C GLN A 31 -2.36 -1.48 2.11
N ILE A 32 -1.19 -2.13 2.06
CA ILE A 32 0.03 -1.72 2.76
C ILE A 32 0.97 -1.15 1.70
N THR A 33 1.09 0.17 1.66
CA THR A 33 1.69 0.87 0.52
C THR A 33 2.59 2.02 0.94
N GLN A 34 3.54 2.35 0.09
CA GLN A 34 4.31 3.60 0.11
C GLN A 34 3.54 4.78 -0.50
N ASP A 35 2.44 4.52 -1.21
CA ASP A 35 1.61 5.59 -1.75
C ASP A 35 0.92 6.36 -0.62
N ASN A 36 1.32 7.62 -0.48
CA ASN A 36 0.83 8.53 0.54
C ASN A 36 -0.19 9.55 0.01
N SER A 37 -0.67 9.37 -1.23
CA SER A 37 -1.54 10.31 -1.91
C SER A 37 -2.60 9.62 -2.77
N PHE A 38 -3.87 9.78 -2.42
CA PHE A 38 -5.00 9.14 -3.13
C PHE A 38 -6.30 9.93 -2.90
N THR A 39 -7.36 9.57 -3.61
CA THR A 39 -8.66 10.27 -3.53
C THR A 39 -9.77 9.38 -2.99
N LEU A 40 -10.48 9.85 -1.96
CA LEU A 40 -11.70 9.20 -1.48
C LEU A 40 -12.87 9.48 -2.43
N LYS A 41 -13.53 8.41 -2.89
CA LYS A 41 -14.68 8.52 -3.78
C LYS A 41 -15.85 7.68 -3.28
N LEU A 42 -16.96 8.35 -3.03
CA LEU A 42 -18.23 7.70 -2.71
C LEU A 42 -19.06 7.44 -3.97
N ALA A 43 -19.38 6.17 -4.24
CA ALA A 43 -20.38 5.80 -5.22
C ALA A 43 -21.72 5.55 -4.49
N GLN A 44 -22.74 6.36 -4.79
CA GLN A 44 -24.08 6.21 -4.21
C GLN A 44 -25.00 5.41 -5.15
N PRO A 45 -25.85 4.52 -4.61
CA PRO A 45 -26.93 3.91 -5.38
C PRO A 45 -27.96 4.98 -5.77
N ILE A 46 -28.62 4.80 -6.91
CA ILE A 46 -29.72 5.68 -7.33
C ILE A 46 -30.93 5.36 -6.45
N VAL A 47 -31.26 6.27 -5.54
CA VAL A 47 -32.44 6.20 -4.67
C VAL A 47 -33.26 7.47 -4.90
N ILE A 48 -34.59 7.34 -4.97
CA ILE A 48 -35.52 8.46 -5.19
C ILE A 48 -36.45 8.58 -3.98
N GLY A 49 -36.73 9.81 -3.55
CA GLY A 49 -37.64 10.11 -2.45
C GLY A 49 -36.92 10.34 -1.13
N GLU A 50 -37.57 10.04 -0.01
CA GLU A 50 -37.10 10.35 1.34
C GLU A 50 -35.76 9.66 1.70
N GLN A 51 -35.45 8.53 1.05
CA GLN A 51 -34.18 7.81 1.25
C GLN A 51 -33.02 8.31 0.35
N ALA A 52 -33.25 9.32 -0.49
CA ALA A 52 -32.18 9.92 -1.29
C ALA A 52 -31.26 10.74 -0.37
N ALA A 53 -29.96 10.39 -0.37
CA ALA A 53 -28.95 11.07 0.43
C ALA A 53 -27.80 11.54 -0.44
N LEU A 54 -27.13 12.60 0.00
CA LEU A 54 -25.89 13.08 -0.59
C LEU A 54 -24.73 12.82 0.36
N LEU A 55 -23.50 12.81 -0.18
CA LEU A 55 -22.31 12.86 0.64
C LEU A 55 -22.38 14.13 1.50
N ASP A 56 -22.27 13.93 2.81
CA ASP A 56 -22.14 15.02 3.77
C ASP A 56 -20.65 15.35 3.95
N HIS A 57 -19.87 14.41 4.48
CA HIS A 57 -18.42 14.54 4.65
C HIS A 57 -17.73 13.16 4.68
N TYR A 58 -16.39 13.17 4.65
CA TYR A 58 -15.56 12.00 4.93
C TYR A 58 -14.97 12.10 6.32
N GLU A 59 -14.78 10.95 6.97
CA GLU A 59 -14.06 10.86 8.24
C GLU A 59 -12.84 9.95 8.12
N VAL A 60 -11.82 10.28 8.90
CA VAL A 60 -10.61 9.48 9.08
C VAL A 60 -10.39 9.14 10.55
N SER A 61 -9.92 7.93 10.81
CA SER A 61 -9.39 7.48 12.08
C SER A 61 -7.93 7.04 11.92
N LYS A 62 -7.10 7.40 12.92
CA LYS A 62 -5.68 7.02 13.02
C LYS A 62 -5.38 6.14 14.24
N ASP A 63 -6.42 5.67 14.93
CA ASP A 63 -6.33 4.96 16.20
C ASP A 63 -7.18 3.68 16.24
N GLU A 64 -7.32 3.05 15.07
CA GLU A 64 -8.11 1.84 14.85
C GLU A 64 -9.61 2.03 15.11
N GLY A 65 -10.14 3.20 14.74
CA GLY A 65 -11.58 3.48 14.73
C GLY A 65 -12.11 3.96 16.08
N LYS A 66 -11.24 4.29 17.04
CA LYS A 66 -11.64 4.78 18.37
C LYS A 66 -12.08 6.23 18.30
N THR A 67 -11.40 7.05 17.50
CA THR A 67 -11.77 8.44 17.22
C THR A 67 -11.82 8.70 15.72
N TRP A 68 -12.77 9.55 15.33
CA TRP A 68 -13.02 9.94 13.95
C TRP A 68 -12.96 11.46 13.85
N GLN A 69 -12.36 11.96 12.77
CA GLN A 69 -12.23 13.37 12.47
C GLN A 69 -12.60 13.59 11.00
N GLU A 70 -13.25 14.72 10.71
CA GLU A 70 -13.53 15.10 9.33
C GLU A 70 -12.23 15.22 8.50
N THR A 71 -12.29 14.80 7.24
CA THR A 71 -11.19 14.89 6.28
C THR A 71 -11.68 15.30 4.89
N THR A 72 -10.75 15.63 4.00
CA THR A 72 -11.03 15.97 2.60
C THR A 72 -11.10 14.73 1.71
N ALA A 73 -11.65 14.87 0.50
CA ALA A 73 -11.59 13.78 -0.48
C ALA A 73 -10.14 13.46 -0.86
N ASP A 74 -9.36 14.50 -1.16
CA ASP A 74 -7.96 14.37 -1.54
C ASP A 74 -7.11 14.15 -0.29
N GLN A 75 -6.43 13.00 -0.24
CA GLN A 75 -5.41 12.67 0.74
C GLN A 75 -4.05 12.85 0.11
N LYS A 76 -3.12 13.47 0.82
CA LYS A 76 -1.76 13.74 0.33
C LYS A 76 -0.79 13.87 1.49
N ASP A 77 0.49 13.64 1.19
CA ASP A 77 1.58 13.83 2.14
C ASP A 77 1.33 13.09 3.46
N LEU A 78 0.66 11.93 3.41
CA LEU A 78 0.40 11.13 4.60
C LEU A 78 1.71 10.61 5.19
N ALA A 79 1.88 10.79 6.49
CA ALA A 79 2.98 10.17 7.21
C ALA A 79 2.70 8.67 7.41
N ASP A 80 3.75 7.91 7.67
CA ASP A 80 3.65 6.48 7.97
C ASP A 80 2.67 6.23 9.13
N GLY A 81 1.79 5.25 8.96
CA GLY A 81 0.77 4.91 9.92
C GLY A 81 -0.44 4.20 9.32
N ILE A 82 -1.38 3.86 10.21
CA ILE A 82 -2.63 3.18 9.86
C ILE A 82 -3.74 4.23 9.77
N TYR A 83 -4.46 4.22 8.65
CA TYR A 83 -5.58 5.10 8.38
C TYR A 83 -6.83 4.28 8.08
N GLN A 84 -7.96 4.68 8.68
CA GLN A 84 -9.27 4.13 8.39
C GLN A 84 -10.20 5.24 7.93
N TYR A 85 -10.86 5.05 6.79
CA TYR A 85 -11.73 6.05 6.17
C TYR A 85 -13.16 5.53 6.09
N LYS A 86 -14.11 6.43 6.29
CA LYS A 86 -15.53 6.21 5.98
C LYS A 86 -16.17 7.48 5.45
N ALA A 87 -17.29 7.32 4.75
CA ALA A 87 -18.10 8.43 4.26
C ALA A 87 -19.41 8.50 5.03
N ILE A 88 -19.83 9.71 5.35
CA ILE A 88 -21.10 10.00 6.00
C ILE A 88 -22.05 10.54 4.92
N VAL A 89 -23.25 9.96 4.82
CA VAL A 89 -24.31 10.43 3.93
C VAL A 89 -25.52 10.83 4.75
N THR A 90 -26.16 11.91 4.34
CA THR A 90 -27.31 12.48 5.03
C THR A 90 -28.44 12.70 4.03
N ASP A 91 -29.65 12.27 4.39
CA ASP A 91 -30.85 12.52 3.60
C ASP A 91 -31.45 13.93 3.86
N LEU A 92 -32.53 14.26 3.17
CA LEU A 92 -33.20 15.56 3.33
C LEU A 92 -33.87 15.74 4.70
N ALA A 93 -34.17 14.66 5.42
CA ALA A 93 -34.76 14.67 6.74
C ALA A 93 -33.70 14.72 7.87
N GLY A 94 -32.42 14.56 7.53
CA GLY A 94 -31.30 14.55 8.46
C GLY A 94 -30.96 13.17 9.01
N ASN A 95 -31.51 12.08 8.46
CA ASN A 95 -31.07 10.73 8.84
C ASN A 95 -29.72 10.43 8.19
N ILE A 96 -28.87 9.71 8.92
CA ILE A 96 -27.46 9.47 8.57
C ILE A 96 -27.23 7.98 8.31
N SER A 97 -26.38 7.70 7.33
CA SER A 97 -25.75 6.39 7.12
C SER A 97 -24.24 6.52 6.90
N GLU A 98 -23.51 5.47 7.26
CA GLU A 98 -22.06 5.40 7.09
C GLU A 98 -21.68 4.35 6.04
N SER A 99 -20.65 4.61 5.25
CA SER A 99 -20.06 3.59 4.37
C SER A 99 -19.35 2.50 5.16
N ALA A 100 -19.02 1.38 4.50
CA ALA A 100 -18.01 0.47 5.02
C ALA A 100 -16.66 1.19 5.19
N ILE A 101 -15.87 0.77 6.19
CA ILE A 101 -14.54 1.31 6.47
C ILE A 101 -13.54 0.81 5.40
N GLN A 102 -12.71 1.72 4.89
CA GLN A 102 -11.54 1.42 4.08
C GLN A 102 -10.28 1.60 4.92
N LYS A 103 -9.41 0.60 4.99
CA LYS A 103 -8.14 0.67 5.75
C LYS A 103 -6.99 0.83 4.77
N VAL A 104 -6.06 1.72 5.08
CA VAL A 104 -4.78 1.88 4.36
C VAL A 104 -3.67 1.93 5.40
N VAL A 105 -2.57 1.25 5.14
CA VAL A 105 -1.33 1.40 5.89
C VAL A 105 -0.35 2.09 4.97
N VAL A 106 0.05 3.31 5.35
CA VAL A 106 1.13 4.03 4.68
C VAL A 106 2.41 3.65 5.41
N ASP A 107 3.40 3.12 4.69
CA ASP A 107 4.72 2.80 5.23
C ASP A 107 5.77 3.18 4.18
N ASN A 108 6.68 4.08 4.55
CA ASN A 108 7.84 4.49 3.74
C ASN A 108 9.15 4.21 4.48
N SER A 109 9.08 3.48 5.59
CA SER A 109 10.20 3.22 6.47
C SER A 109 10.77 1.84 6.18
N LEU A 110 11.94 1.82 5.55
CA LEU A 110 12.68 0.57 5.38
C LEU A 110 13.31 0.14 6.71
N ASN A 111 12.63 -0.74 7.45
CA ASN A 111 13.21 -1.38 8.62
C ASN A 111 13.50 -2.87 8.36
N VAL A 112 14.78 -3.19 8.19
CA VAL A 112 15.26 -4.57 8.03
C VAL A 112 15.87 -5.02 9.36
N GLU A 113 15.13 -5.81 10.11
CA GLU A 113 15.58 -6.35 11.42
C GLU A 113 16.59 -7.50 11.28
N SER A 114 16.81 -8.02 10.07
CA SER A 114 17.75 -9.12 9.85
C SER A 114 19.19 -8.64 9.83
N THR A 115 20.02 -9.21 10.71
CA THR A 115 21.47 -9.00 10.72
C THR A 115 22.22 -10.02 9.87
N THR A 116 21.51 -10.96 9.25
CA THR A 116 22.10 -12.06 8.47
C THR A 116 21.60 -12.01 7.03
N VAL A 117 22.54 -12.16 6.10
CA VAL A 117 22.28 -12.22 4.66
C VAL A 117 22.76 -13.58 4.16
N ILE A 118 21.93 -14.28 3.39
CA ILE A 118 22.28 -15.56 2.79
C ILE A 118 22.62 -15.32 1.33
N VAL A 119 23.81 -15.74 0.91
CA VAL A 119 24.19 -15.76 -0.52
C VAL A 119 23.63 -17.03 -1.14
N LYS A 120 22.76 -16.89 -2.14
CA LYS A 120 22.27 -18.05 -2.90
C LYS A 120 23.37 -18.58 -3.84
N PRO A 121 23.27 -19.85 -4.25
CA PRO A 121 24.20 -20.39 -5.23
C PRO A 121 24.32 -19.50 -6.47
N ILE A 122 25.56 -19.22 -6.88
CA ILE A 122 25.85 -18.34 -8.03
C ILE A 122 25.64 -19.10 -9.35
N THR A 123 25.99 -20.39 -9.33
CA THR A 123 25.80 -21.39 -10.40
C THR A 123 25.37 -22.72 -9.74
N GLU A 124 25.06 -23.76 -10.52
CA GLU A 124 24.74 -25.10 -9.96
C GLU A 124 25.86 -25.63 -9.05
N ASP A 125 27.12 -25.27 -9.31
CA ASP A 125 28.31 -25.74 -8.60
C ASP A 125 29.02 -24.66 -7.77
N ASN A 126 28.44 -23.46 -7.65
CA ASN A 126 29.04 -22.30 -6.99
C ASN A 126 30.41 -21.87 -7.54
N THR A 127 30.76 -22.27 -8.76
CA THR A 127 32.00 -21.89 -9.41
C THR A 127 31.70 -21.05 -10.65
N ILE A 128 32.40 -19.93 -10.79
CA ILE A 128 32.41 -19.16 -12.03
C ILE A 128 33.57 -19.67 -12.89
N SER A 129 33.26 -20.09 -14.11
CA SER A 129 34.19 -20.71 -15.04
C SER A 129 34.08 -20.13 -16.45
N LEU A 130 35.04 -20.46 -17.32
CA LEU A 130 35.01 -20.04 -18.73
C LEU A 130 33.80 -20.60 -19.51
N VAL A 131 33.09 -21.59 -18.96
CA VAL A 131 31.85 -22.12 -19.55
C VAL A 131 30.72 -21.08 -19.46
N GLU A 132 30.75 -20.18 -18.47
CA GLU A 132 29.75 -19.11 -18.30
C GLU A 132 30.18 -17.77 -18.92
N LYS A 133 31.29 -17.71 -19.67
CA LYS A 133 31.87 -16.44 -20.18
C LYS A 133 30.92 -15.55 -21.00
N ASP A 134 29.86 -16.13 -21.58
CA ASP A 134 28.85 -15.42 -22.39
C ASP A 134 27.49 -15.32 -21.67
N GLN A 135 27.42 -15.71 -20.40
CA GLN A 135 26.20 -15.70 -19.58
C GLN A 135 26.19 -14.50 -18.63
N VAL A 136 25.00 -14.01 -18.31
CA VAL A 136 24.82 -13.04 -17.22
C VAL A 136 24.83 -13.82 -15.90
N ILE A 137 25.79 -13.53 -15.04
CA ILE A 137 25.90 -14.15 -13.71
C ILE A 137 25.33 -13.18 -12.68
N SER A 138 24.26 -13.60 -12.01
CA SER A 138 23.62 -12.82 -10.95
C SER A 138 24.07 -13.29 -9.58
N ILE A 139 24.41 -12.37 -8.70
CA ILE A 139 24.52 -12.65 -7.26
C ILE A 139 23.15 -12.34 -6.64
N ARG A 140 22.61 -13.32 -5.91
CA ARG A 140 21.32 -13.22 -5.23
C ARG A 140 21.54 -13.31 -3.73
N LEU A 141 20.98 -12.35 -3.00
CA LEU A 141 20.99 -12.32 -1.56
C LEU A 141 19.56 -12.48 -1.04
N GLU A 142 19.41 -13.35 -0.05
CA GLU A 142 18.16 -13.53 0.68
C GLU A 142 18.30 -12.91 2.07
N ILE A 143 17.31 -12.11 2.44
CA ILE A 143 17.19 -11.49 3.74
C ILE A 143 15.86 -11.95 4.34
N ALA A 144 15.91 -12.52 5.54
CA ALA A 144 14.69 -12.94 6.23
C ALA A 144 13.93 -11.75 6.82
N ASN A 145 12.61 -11.92 7.04
CA ASN A 145 11.75 -10.93 7.71
C ASN A 145 11.74 -9.55 7.04
N LEU A 146 11.67 -9.52 5.70
CA LEU A 146 11.51 -8.27 4.97
C LEU A 146 10.14 -7.62 5.26
N PRO A 147 10.06 -6.28 5.25
CA PRO A 147 8.79 -5.57 5.25
C PRO A 147 7.89 -6.00 4.08
N THR A 148 6.57 -5.96 4.27
CA THR A 148 5.59 -6.42 3.26
C THR A 148 5.31 -5.40 2.17
N ASP A 149 5.54 -4.13 2.47
CA ASP A 149 5.41 -2.95 1.62
C ASP A 149 6.68 -2.69 0.76
N LEU A 150 7.65 -3.61 0.79
CA LEU A 150 8.92 -3.46 0.10
C LEU A 150 8.74 -3.42 -1.41
N ASN A 151 9.30 -2.40 -2.06
CA ASN A 151 9.31 -2.28 -3.51
C ASN A 151 10.67 -1.79 -4.03
N SER A 152 10.89 -2.00 -5.32
CA SER A 152 12.12 -1.71 -6.05
C SER A 152 12.60 -0.25 -5.99
N SER A 153 11.77 0.71 -5.59
CA SER A 153 12.11 2.14 -5.53
C SER A 153 12.85 2.57 -4.25
N LEU A 154 12.68 1.86 -3.13
CA LEU A 154 13.31 2.21 -1.84
C LEU A 154 14.60 1.44 -1.55
N THR A 155 14.90 0.43 -2.37
CA THR A 155 15.85 -0.61 -1.98
C THR A 155 16.92 -0.81 -3.03
N SER A 156 17.94 0.04 -2.93
CA SER A 156 19.26 -0.31 -3.44
C SER A 156 20.25 -0.43 -2.29
N VAL A 157 20.81 -1.62 -2.09
CA VAL A 157 21.84 -1.87 -1.07
C VAL A 157 23.18 -1.87 -1.77
N ASN A 158 24.03 -0.92 -1.39
CA ASN A 158 25.43 -0.93 -1.80
C ASN A 158 26.20 -1.82 -0.84
N THR A 159 26.85 -2.86 -1.37
CA THR A 159 27.79 -3.69 -0.60
C THR A 159 29.09 -3.83 -1.36
N THR A 160 30.17 -4.03 -0.62
CA THR A 160 31.50 -4.25 -1.19
C THR A 160 31.82 -5.74 -1.17
N LEU A 161 32.01 -6.34 -2.34
CA LEU A 161 32.56 -7.69 -2.47
C LEU A 161 34.02 -7.54 -2.93
N GLY A 162 34.96 -7.80 -2.02
CA GLY A 162 36.37 -7.45 -2.22
C GLY A 162 36.57 -5.93 -2.23
N ASN A 163 37.11 -5.39 -3.34
CA ASN A 163 37.33 -3.95 -3.55
C ASN A 163 36.31 -3.29 -4.51
N VAL A 164 35.30 -4.02 -4.96
CA VAL A 164 34.27 -3.52 -5.89
C VAL A 164 32.97 -3.30 -5.14
N THR A 165 32.34 -2.14 -5.35
CA THR A 165 31.01 -1.84 -4.81
C THR A 165 29.95 -2.30 -5.79
N TYR A 166 29.03 -3.14 -5.34
CA TYR A 166 27.89 -3.62 -6.09
C TYR A 166 26.61 -2.98 -5.54
N ASN A 167 25.76 -2.54 -6.45
CA ASN A 167 24.42 -2.07 -6.14
C ASN A 167 23.44 -3.24 -6.34
N PHE A 168 22.84 -3.71 -5.26
CA PHE A 168 21.80 -4.71 -5.29
C PHE A 168 20.44 -4.03 -5.34
N HIS A 169 19.57 -4.45 -6.26
CA HIS A 169 18.18 -4.01 -6.32
C HIS A 169 17.27 -5.11 -5.76
N PHE A 170 16.18 -4.73 -5.11
CA PHE A 170 15.17 -5.69 -4.67
C PHE A 170 14.29 -6.14 -5.85
N ASP A 171 14.16 -7.45 -6.03
CA ASP A 171 13.26 -8.10 -6.98
C ASP A 171 12.00 -8.54 -6.22
N GLU A 172 10.89 -7.83 -6.49
CA GLU A 172 9.59 -8.05 -5.86
C GLU A 172 8.98 -9.44 -6.15
N VAL A 173 9.37 -10.07 -7.27
CA VAL A 173 8.84 -11.38 -7.69
C VAL A 173 9.50 -12.49 -6.90
N THR A 174 10.83 -12.42 -6.76
CA THR A 174 11.62 -13.45 -6.07
C THR A 174 11.80 -13.17 -4.58
N GLN A 175 11.50 -11.95 -4.14
CA GLN A 175 11.80 -11.43 -2.81
C GLN A 175 13.30 -11.50 -2.47
N GLU A 176 14.15 -11.28 -3.47
CA GLU A 176 15.59 -11.35 -3.37
C GLU A 176 16.23 -10.01 -3.74
N TRP A 177 17.43 -9.81 -3.22
CA TRP A 177 18.28 -8.71 -3.67
C TRP A 177 19.22 -9.23 -4.75
N VAL A 178 19.21 -8.58 -5.91
CA VAL A 178 19.91 -9.05 -7.10
C VAL A 178 20.91 -8.00 -7.59
N THR A 179 22.09 -8.44 -7.98
CA THR A 179 23.03 -7.64 -8.77
C THR A 179 23.65 -8.51 -9.86
N GLU A 180 24.10 -7.89 -10.94
CA GLU A 180 24.80 -8.58 -12.04
C GLU A 180 26.30 -8.34 -11.93
N ILE A 181 27.10 -9.38 -12.19
CA ILE A 181 28.55 -9.23 -12.31
C ILE A 181 28.86 -8.74 -13.73
N PRO A 182 29.54 -7.59 -13.89
CA PRO A 182 29.91 -7.12 -15.23
C PRO A 182 30.86 -8.10 -15.92
N ALA A 183 30.65 -8.33 -17.21
CA ALA A 183 31.36 -9.33 -17.99
C ALA A 183 32.89 -9.08 -18.06
N GLU A 184 33.33 -7.84 -17.88
CA GLU A 184 34.74 -7.46 -17.83
C GLU A 184 35.50 -7.91 -16.57
N PHE A 185 34.79 -8.40 -15.54
CA PHE A 185 35.38 -9.00 -14.34
C PHE A 185 35.46 -10.53 -14.41
N LEU A 186 34.99 -11.14 -15.51
CA LEU A 186 35.04 -12.57 -15.81
C LEU A 186 36.23 -12.90 -16.74
#